data_AF-A0A6G0UVY6-F1
#
_entry.id   AF-A0A6G0UVY6-F1
#
_cell.length_a   1.000
_cell.length_b   1.000
_cell.length_c   1.000
_cell.angle_alpha   90.00
_cell.angle_beta   90.00
_cell.angle_gamma   90.00
#
_symmetry.space_group_name_H-M   'P 1'
#
loop_
_entity.id
_entity.type
_entity.pdbx_description
1 polymer ?
#
loop_
_entity_poly.entity_id
_entity_poly.type
_entity_poly.pdbx_seq_one_letter_code
_entity_poly.pdbx_strand_id
1 'polypeptide(L)'
;MAGAVFAAQYGNYVAAILAFFSSVCAGFLLYLHISYYKKWFHEWSPQKITVVIVVNWILCALGITGMVICLVVAGIRHQSLSKEDLKGTNLWICAVWCWMTFKWTMMSAIYTRKYGKEVWPSIFRTESRESGLSYGKRFENENSKLDLKEAEWVDEESLIELTKKAKDEIDYLRAMVLGNAEIDPVIEKKKDLILGSIFSQPPSSPLYCHLDLPGGSYSTVEAVLRPIWQRGWDPRFSFYNSYLITCGIAEQSQIPISVFLSYSKCPKIVPNSIKIQKINKENAADFPKIGVCLKGLDFLDEKNEELMEWIEFQLLMGADKIRIYVYSIPEKTEKLLEYYKKKSKVEIVKVGLPVRNVYKLGVFDQGDSEVRILRINKRSSYIDPKSVSEKSFISTKTVATVFNHFALHRLHAAAARTLHLDPEISLKLHYKDSCPDELGLDCSKVTSRPILDSSLDRFADELELRIKEVKKELS
;
A
#
# COMPACT_ATOMS: atom_id res chain seq x y z
N MET A 1 -15.59 -39.58 -21.26
CA MET A 1 -16.58 -40.66 -21.47
C MET A 1 -17.75 -40.24 -22.37
N ALA A 2 -18.28 -39.01 -22.30
CA ALA A 2 -19.41 -38.59 -23.17
C ALA A 2 -19.12 -38.65 -24.68
N GLY A 3 -17.91 -38.30 -25.15
CA GLY A 3 -17.55 -38.34 -26.57
C GLY A 3 -17.64 -39.74 -27.21
N ALA A 4 -17.24 -40.78 -26.48
CA ALA A 4 -17.30 -42.17 -26.96
C ALA A 4 -18.75 -42.64 -27.17
N VAL A 5 -19.68 -42.16 -26.33
CA VAL A 5 -21.12 -42.44 -26.47
C VAL A 5 -21.68 -41.82 -27.74
N PHE A 6 -21.30 -40.59 -28.10
CA PHE A 6 -21.76 -39.97 -29.36
C PHE A 6 -21.25 -40.68 -30.61
N ALA A 7 -20.01 -41.18 -30.59
CA ALA A 7 -19.47 -41.97 -31.69
C ALA A 7 -20.12 -43.36 -31.77
N ALA A 8 -20.17 -44.09 -30.66
CA ALA A 8 -20.58 -45.50 -30.65
C ALA A 8 -22.11 -45.70 -30.72
N GLN A 9 -22.89 -44.84 -30.05
CA GLN A 9 -24.34 -45.01 -29.94
C GLN A 9 -25.11 -44.15 -30.96
N TYR A 10 -24.58 -42.98 -31.32
CA TYR A 10 -25.26 -42.01 -32.18
C TYR A 10 -24.56 -41.82 -33.54
N GLY A 11 -23.38 -42.40 -33.79
CA GLY A 11 -22.66 -42.22 -35.05
C GLY A 11 -22.25 -40.76 -35.34
N ASN A 12 -22.28 -39.88 -34.33
CA ASN A 12 -21.95 -38.47 -34.48
C ASN A 12 -20.46 -38.23 -34.17
N TYR A 13 -19.62 -38.52 -35.16
CA TYR A 13 -18.17 -38.38 -35.04
C TYR A 13 -17.72 -36.93 -34.83
N VAL A 14 -18.46 -35.96 -35.40
CA VAL A 14 -18.14 -34.52 -35.24
C VAL A 14 -18.36 -34.10 -33.79
N ALA A 15 -19.50 -34.44 -33.19
CA ALA A 15 -19.76 -34.18 -31.78
C ALA A 15 -18.75 -34.92 -30.88
N ALA A 16 -18.36 -36.14 -31.22
CA ALA A 16 -17.36 -36.88 -30.46
C ALA A 16 -15.98 -36.19 -30.45
N ILE A 17 -15.52 -35.67 -31.60
CA ILE A 17 -14.27 -34.91 -31.71
C ILE A 17 -14.35 -33.61 -30.90
N LEU A 18 -15.44 -32.86 -31.04
CA LEU A 18 -15.65 -31.62 -30.29
C LEU A 18 -15.73 -31.87 -28.78
N ALA A 19 -16.36 -32.97 -28.35
CA ALA A 19 -16.41 -33.37 -26.95
C ALA A 19 -15.02 -33.73 -26.40
N PHE A 20 -14.20 -34.42 -27.19
CA PHE A 20 -12.81 -34.72 -26.81
C PHE A 20 -11.99 -33.44 -26.67
N PHE A 21 -12.05 -32.55 -27.67
CA PHE A 21 -11.36 -31.26 -27.63
C PHE A 21 -11.78 -30.43 -26.41
N SER A 22 -13.10 -30.31 -26.16
CA SER A 22 -13.62 -29.64 -24.97
C SER A 22 -13.11 -30.26 -23.66
N SER A 23 -12.90 -31.58 -23.62
CA SER A 23 -12.38 -32.27 -22.43
C SER A 23 -10.91 -31.93 -22.19
N VAL A 24 -10.10 -31.76 -23.24
CA VAL A 24 -8.72 -31.27 -23.14
C VAL A 24 -8.69 -29.86 -22.57
N CYS A 25 -9.57 -28.95 -23.03
CA CYS A 25 -9.68 -27.60 -22.48
C CYS A 25 -10.07 -27.61 -21.00
N ALA A 26 -11.01 -28.47 -20.59
CA ALA A 26 -11.39 -28.62 -19.18
C ALA A 26 -10.22 -29.18 -18.33
N GLY A 27 -9.48 -30.16 -18.85
CA GLY A 27 -8.28 -30.69 -18.20
C GLY A 27 -7.19 -29.64 -18.04
N PHE A 28 -7.01 -28.76 -19.02
CA PHE A 28 -6.08 -27.63 -18.93
C PHE A 28 -6.48 -26.63 -17.85
N LEU A 29 -7.77 -26.29 -17.72
CA LEU A 29 -8.26 -25.45 -16.64
C LEU A 29 -7.95 -26.06 -15.25
N LEU A 30 -8.19 -27.36 -15.10
CA LEU A 30 -7.85 -28.07 -13.87
C LEU A 30 -6.34 -28.03 -13.59
N TYR A 31 -5.52 -28.25 -14.61
CA TYR A 31 -4.07 -28.14 -14.51
C TYR A 31 -3.62 -26.73 -14.09
N LEU A 32 -4.25 -25.66 -14.62
CA LEU A 32 -3.98 -24.28 -14.21
C LEU A 32 -4.24 -24.08 -12.72
N HIS A 33 -5.40 -24.53 -12.22
CA HIS A 33 -5.73 -24.44 -10.80
C HIS A 33 -4.74 -25.22 -9.93
N ILE A 34 -4.43 -26.47 -10.29
CA ILE A 34 -3.46 -27.30 -9.56
C ILE A 34 -2.08 -26.63 -9.55
N SER A 35 -1.64 -26.10 -10.69
CA SER A 35 -0.34 -25.44 -10.83
C SER A 35 -0.24 -24.20 -9.93
N TYR A 36 -1.32 -23.44 -9.80
CA TYR A 36 -1.38 -22.31 -8.87
C TYR A 36 -1.33 -22.76 -7.41
N TYR A 37 -2.18 -23.70 -6.98
CA TYR A 37 -2.21 -24.16 -5.58
C TYR A 37 -0.94 -24.92 -5.15
N LYS A 38 -0.28 -25.63 -6.07
CA LYS A 38 1.02 -26.29 -5.82
C LYS A 38 2.24 -25.38 -6.02
N LYS A 39 2.03 -24.09 -6.28
CA LYS A 39 3.05 -23.07 -6.51
C LYS A 39 3.90 -23.22 -7.78
N TRP A 40 3.63 -24.20 -8.65
CA TRP A 40 4.32 -24.33 -9.95
C TRP A 40 4.05 -23.16 -10.89
N PHE A 41 2.93 -22.47 -10.72
CA PHE A 41 2.58 -21.29 -11.50
C PHE A 41 3.52 -20.10 -11.26
N HIS A 42 4.24 -20.05 -10.12
CA HIS A 42 5.23 -19.00 -9.84
C HIS A 42 6.49 -19.10 -10.71
N GLU A 43 6.78 -20.30 -11.25
CA GLU A 43 7.94 -20.55 -12.11
C GLU A 43 7.63 -20.24 -13.60
N TRP A 44 6.39 -19.85 -13.90
CA TRP A 44 5.98 -19.55 -15.27
C TRP A 44 6.49 -18.18 -15.69
N SER A 45 7.07 -18.09 -16.88
CA SER A 45 7.56 -16.82 -17.41
C SER A 45 6.40 -15.90 -17.84
N PRO A 46 6.59 -14.57 -17.78
CA PRO A 46 5.65 -13.57 -18.30
C PRO A 46 5.08 -13.87 -19.69
N GLN A 47 5.95 -14.34 -20.59
CA GLN A 47 5.60 -14.65 -21.97
C GLN A 47 4.68 -15.87 -22.03
N LYS A 48 4.96 -16.91 -21.23
CA LYS A 48 4.09 -18.11 -21.16
C LYS A 48 2.69 -17.74 -20.69
N ILE A 49 2.58 -16.90 -19.65
CA ILE A 49 1.27 -16.44 -19.13
C ILE A 49 0.51 -15.65 -20.21
N THR A 50 1.19 -14.74 -20.90
CA THR A 50 0.59 -13.93 -21.97
C THR A 50 0.10 -14.80 -23.13
N VAL A 51 0.93 -15.74 -23.60
CA VAL A 51 0.58 -16.69 -24.65
C VAL A 51 -0.62 -17.55 -24.26
N VAL A 52 -0.65 -18.07 -23.04
CA VAL A 52 -1.79 -18.87 -22.55
C VAL A 52 -3.08 -18.06 -22.56
N ILE A 53 -3.04 -16.79 -22.14
CA ILE A 53 -4.22 -15.90 -22.18
C ILE A 53 -4.69 -15.68 -23.62
N VAL A 54 -3.79 -15.34 -24.53
CA VAL A 54 -4.11 -15.06 -25.95
C VAL A 54 -4.71 -16.30 -26.63
N VAL A 55 -4.06 -17.46 -26.47
CA VAL A 55 -4.54 -18.72 -27.04
C VAL A 55 -5.93 -19.07 -26.53
N ASN A 56 -6.18 -18.93 -25.23
CA ASN A 56 -7.50 -19.22 -24.67
C ASN A 56 -8.58 -18.22 -25.12
N TRP A 57 -8.25 -16.95 -25.34
CA TRP A 57 -9.18 -16.00 -25.93
C TRP A 57 -9.53 -16.32 -27.40
N ILE A 58 -8.54 -16.74 -28.19
CA ILE A 58 -8.77 -17.19 -29.57
C ILE A 58 -9.69 -18.41 -29.59
N LEU A 59 -9.41 -19.42 -28.75
CA LEU A 59 -10.26 -20.62 -28.65
C LEU A 59 -11.67 -20.31 -28.14
N CYS A 60 -11.80 -19.35 -27.22
CA CYS A 60 -13.07 -18.84 -26.73
C CYS A 60 -13.90 -18.23 -27.87
N ALA A 61 -13.29 -17.36 -28.70
CA ALA A 61 -13.93 -16.76 -29.86
C ALA A 61 -14.35 -17.80 -30.92
N LEU A 62 -13.50 -18.81 -31.17
CA LEU A 62 -13.83 -19.91 -32.07
C LEU A 62 -14.97 -20.78 -31.51
N GLY A 63 -14.99 -21.03 -30.19
CA GLY A 63 -16.03 -21.80 -29.52
C GLY A 63 -17.41 -21.14 -29.64
N ILE A 64 -17.51 -19.83 -29.38
CA ILE A 64 -18.78 -19.11 -29.48
C ILE A 64 -19.25 -18.97 -30.94
N THR A 65 -18.33 -18.72 -31.87
CA THR A 65 -18.63 -18.65 -33.30
C THR A 65 -19.13 -20.00 -33.81
N GLY A 66 -18.44 -21.09 -33.46
CA GLY A 66 -18.84 -22.45 -33.80
C GLY A 66 -20.21 -22.81 -33.24
N MET A 67 -20.52 -22.38 -32.02
CA MET A 67 -21.85 -22.58 -31.42
C MET A 67 -22.94 -21.87 -32.23
N VAL A 68 -22.76 -20.58 -32.54
CA VAL A 68 -23.75 -19.81 -33.32
C VAL A 68 -23.96 -20.42 -34.70
N ILE A 69 -22.90 -20.80 -35.41
CA ILE A 69 -23.00 -21.47 -36.71
C ILE A 69 -23.79 -22.77 -36.59
N CYS A 70 -23.48 -23.60 -35.58
CA CYS A 70 -24.18 -24.86 -35.37
C CYS A 70 -25.68 -24.63 -35.11
N LEU A 71 -26.05 -23.66 -34.27
CA LEU A 71 -27.46 -23.35 -33.96
C LEU A 71 -28.21 -22.84 -35.20
N VAL A 72 -27.61 -21.91 -35.95
CA VAL A 72 -28.22 -21.33 -37.15
C VAL A 72 -28.43 -22.40 -38.22
N VAL A 73 -27.40 -23.20 -38.50
CA VAL A 73 -27.48 -24.25 -39.52
C VAL A 73 -28.42 -25.37 -39.08
N ALA A 74 -28.45 -25.73 -37.79
CA ALA A 74 -29.41 -26.70 -37.26
C ALA A 74 -30.85 -26.23 -37.44
N GLY A 75 -31.11 -24.94 -37.17
CA GLY A 75 -32.41 -24.30 -37.35
C GLY A 75 -32.85 -24.27 -38.83
N ILE A 76 -31.96 -23.85 -39.73
CA ILE A 76 -32.23 -23.82 -41.18
C ILE A 76 -32.50 -25.23 -41.73
N ARG A 77 -31.77 -26.23 -41.23
CA ARG A 77 -31.95 -27.63 -41.64
C ARG A 77 -33.10 -28.35 -40.93
N HIS A 78 -33.86 -27.64 -40.09
CA HIS A 78 -34.97 -28.20 -39.31
C HIS A 78 -34.58 -29.49 -38.55
N GLN A 79 -33.35 -29.55 -38.04
CA GLN A 79 -32.90 -30.70 -37.25
C GLN A 79 -33.71 -30.78 -35.95
N SER A 80 -34.14 -31.97 -35.53
CA SER A 80 -34.87 -32.17 -34.28
C SER A 80 -33.99 -32.81 -33.19
N LEU A 81 -34.53 -32.89 -31.96
CA LEU A 81 -33.90 -33.55 -30.81
C LEU A 81 -34.47 -34.96 -30.56
N SER A 82 -35.20 -35.53 -31.53
CA SER A 82 -35.70 -36.90 -31.45
C SER A 82 -34.56 -37.92 -31.38
N LYS A 83 -34.80 -39.09 -30.81
CA LYS A 83 -33.79 -40.16 -30.67
C LYS A 83 -33.19 -40.59 -32.02
N GLU A 84 -33.98 -40.51 -33.08
CA GLU A 84 -33.54 -40.82 -34.45
C GLU A 84 -32.77 -39.66 -35.09
N ASP A 85 -33.20 -38.41 -34.87
CA ASP A 85 -32.53 -37.21 -35.42
C ASP A 85 -31.21 -36.87 -34.71
N LEU A 86 -30.98 -37.42 -33.52
CA LEU A 86 -29.71 -37.33 -32.81
C LEU A 86 -28.61 -38.20 -33.45
N LYS A 87 -28.96 -39.13 -34.35
CA LYS A 87 -27.99 -39.96 -35.07
C LYS A 87 -27.36 -39.18 -36.23
N GLY A 88 -26.09 -39.47 -36.52
CA GLY A 88 -25.34 -38.79 -37.59
C GLY A 88 -24.92 -37.36 -37.21
N THR A 89 -24.74 -36.47 -38.19
CA THR A 89 -24.19 -35.11 -37.99
C THR A 89 -25.23 -34.13 -37.41
N ASN A 90 -25.71 -34.41 -36.19
CA ASN A 90 -26.62 -33.52 -35.46
C ASN A 90 -25.85 -32.32 -34.91
N LEU A 91 -26.21 -31.12 -35.38
CA LEU A 91 -25.52 -29.87 -35.07
C LEU A 91 -25.98 -29.24 -33.74
N TRP A 92 -27.15 -29.62 -33.21
CA TRP A 92 -27.56 -29.21 -31.87
C TRP A 92 -26.58 -29.74 -30.81
N ILE A 93 -26.17 -31.00 -30.94
CA ILE A 93 -25.16 -31.58 -30.05
C ILE A 93 -23.78 -30.97 -30.28
N CYS A 94 -23.41 -30.67 -31.52
CA CYS A 94 -22.16 -29.94 -31.81
C CYS A 94 -22.16 -28.56 -31.15
N ALA A 95 -23.28 -27.83 -31.16
CA ALA A 95 -23.42 -26.53 -30.52
C ALA A 95 -23.15 -26.60 -29.00
N VAL A 96 -23.61 -27.66 -28.32
CA VAL A 96 -23.35 -27.88 -26.89
C VAL A 96 -21.85 -28.02 -26.62
N TRP A 97 -21.12 -28.76 -27.45
CA TRP A 97 -19.68 -28.94 -27.26
C TRP A 97 -18.85 -27.71 -27.65
N CYS A 98 -19.32 -26.92 -28.62
CA CYS A 98 -18.79 -25.59 -28.89
C CYS A 98 -18.99 -24.65 -27.69
N TRP A 99 -20.17 -24.67 -27.06
CA TRP A 99 -20.46 -23.92 -25.83
C TRP A 99 -19.57 -24.35 -24.66
N MET A 100 -19.39 -25.65 -24.46
CA MET A 100 -18.49 -26.17 -23.41
C MET A 100 -17.05 -25.71 -23.66
N THR A 101 -16.57 -25.77 -24.90
CA THR A 101 -15.24 -25.28 -25.28
C THR A 101 -15.08 -23.79 -24.98
N PHE A 102 -16.07 -22.96 -25.36
CA PHE A 102 -16.14 -21.55 -25.00
C PHE A 102 -16.03 -21.34 -23.48
N LYS A 103 -16.85 -22.06 -22.70
CA LYS A 103 -16.89 -21.94 -21.24
C LYS A 103 -15.51 -22.23 -20.61
N TRP A 104 -14.88 -23.35 -20.95
CA TRP A 104 -13.62 -23.77 -20.34
C TRP A 104 -12.45 -22.85 -20.70
N THR A 105 -12.39 -22.41 -21.97
CA THR A 105 -11.32 -21.53 -22.46
C THR A 105 -11.48 -20.11 -21.93
N MET A 106 -12.72 -19.60 -21.84
CA MET A 106 -13.01 -18.32 -21.17
C MET A 106 -12.58 -18.33 -19.70
N MET A 107 -12.97 -19.35 -18.94
CA MET A 107 -12.54 -19.47 -17.54
C MET A 107 -11.02 -19.61 -17.43
N SER A 108 -10.38 -20.38 -18.32
CA SER A 108 -8.91 -20.51 -18.34
C SER A 108 -8.22 -19.16 -18.56
N ALA A 109 -8.71 -18.33 -19.49
CA ALA A 109 -8.18 -17.00 -19.72
C ALA A 109 -8.38 -16.07 -18.51
N ILE A 110 -9.57 -16.08 -17.90
CA ILE A 110 -9.90 -15.26 -16.72
C ILE A 110 -9.03 -15.66 -15.52
N TYR A 111 -8.94 -16.95 -15.21
CA TYR A 111 -8.16 -17.42 -14.06
C TYR A 111 -6.66 -17.25 -14.29
N THR A 112 -6.14 -17.51 -15.50
CA THR A 112 -4.74 -17.24 -15.84
C THR A 112 -4.40 -15.75 -15.65
N ARG A 113 -5.31 -14.85 -16.05
CA ARG A 113 -5.14 -13.40 -15.79
C ARG A 113 -5.24 -13.04 -14.32
N LYS A 114 -6.15 -13.67 -13.56
CA LYS A 114 -6.31 -13.45 -12.12
C LYS A 114 -5.06 -13.88 -11.36
N TYR A 115 -4.61 -15.13 -11.56
CA TYR A 115 -3.40 -15.67 -10.94
C TYR A 115 -2.15 -14.90 -11.42
N GLY A 116 -2.10 -14.55 -12.69
CA GLY A 116 -1.04 -13.71 -13.24
C GLY A 116 -0.97 -12.32 -12.59
N LYS A 117 -2.11 -11.67 -12.26
CA LYS A 117 -2.12 -10.38 -11.56
C LYS A 117 -1.56 -10.48 -10.14
N GLU A 118 -1.83 -11.59 -9.45
CA GLU A 118 -1.34 -11.83 -8.09
C GLU A 118 0.15 -12.16 -8.07
N VAL A 119 0.61 -12.95 -9.05
CA VAL A 119 2.01 -13.43 -9.14
C VAL A 119 2.91 -12.42 -9.83
N TRP A 120 2.40 -11.70 -10.83
CA TRP A 120 3.17 -10.77 -11.67
C TRP A 120 2.41 -9.48 -12.00
N PRO A 121 2.26 -8.57 -11.02
CA PRO A 121 1.44 -7.36 -11.15
C PRO A 121 1.91 -6.40 -12.27
N SER A 122 3.20 -6.43 -12.62
CA SER A 122 3.80 -5.53 -13.60
C SER A 122 3.37 -5.79 -15.05
N ILE A 123 2.99 -7.02 -15.43
CA ILE A 123 2.51 -7.35 -16.80
C ILE A 123 1.07 -6.86 -17.03
N PHE A 124 0.26 -6.84 -15.96
CA PHE A 124 -1.19 -6.63 -16.07
C PHE A 124 -1.63 -5.21 -15.73
N ARG A 125 -0.68 -4.30 -15.45
CA ARG A 125 -0.92 -2.86 -15.50
C ARG A 125 -1.28 -2.50 -16.93
N THR A 126 -2.53 -2.12 -17.11
CA THR A 126 -3.04 -1.65 -18.39
C THR A 126 -2.68 -0.16 -18.43
N GLU A 127 -1.71 0.23 -19.27
CA GLU A 127 -1.70 1.59 -19.78
C GLU A 127 -3.07 1.83 -20.42
N SER A 128 -3.84 2.74 -19.84
CA SER A 128 -5.05 3.24 -20.47
C SER A 128 -4.67 3.85 -21.80
N ARG A 129 -5.20 3.25 -22.87
CA ARG A 129 -5.05 3.63 -24.26
C ARG A 129 -5.49 5.10 -24.45
N GLU A 130 -4.54 6.03 -24.50
CA GLU A 130 -4.73 7.35 -25.10
C GLU A 130 -4.86 7.16 -26.62
N SER A 131 -5.95 7.67 -27.19
CA SER A 131 -6.09 7.86 -28.63
C SER A 131 -5.99 9.35 -28.95
N GLY A 132 -4.98 9.72 -29.75
CA GLY A 132 -4.76 11.05 -30.33
C GLY A 132 -3.69 11.82 -29.56
N LEU A 133 -2.49 12.10 -30.07
CA LEU A 133 -2.16 12.47 -31.44
C LEU A 133 -0.66 12.23 -31.74
N SER A 134 -0.37 11.67 -32.93
CA SER A 134 0.96 11.68 -33.54
C SER A 134 1.50 13.11 -33.64
N TYR A 135 2.65 13.39 -33.02
CA TYR A 135 3.56 14.44 -33.47
C TYR A 135 4.99 13.91 -33.46
N GLY A 136 5.27 13.07 -34.46
CA GLY A 136 6.63 12.95 -34.97
C GLY A 136 7.01 14.24 -35.71
N LYS A 137 7.84 15.08 -35.11
CA LYS A 137 8.68 16.04 -35.83
C LYS A 137 10.11 15.96 -35.32
N ARG A 138 10.90 15.23 -36.11
CA ARG A 138 12.26 15.57 -36.58
C ARG A 138 12.80 16.91 -36.06
N PHE A 139 13.82 16.84 -35.22
CA PHE A 139 14.91 17.82 -35.21
C PHE A 139 16.23 17.06 -35.21
N GLU A 140 16.80 16.97 -36.42
CA GLU A 140 18.21 16.69 -36.63
C GLU A 140 19.01 17.92 -36.17
N ASN A 141 20.12 17.64 -35.48
CA ASN A 141 21.35 18.43 -35.36
C ASN A 141 21.32 19.91 -35.74
N GLU A 142 21.48 20.78 -34.75
CA GLU A 142 22.31 21.97 -34.91
C GLU A 142 23.27 22.11 -33.72
N ASN A 143 24.56 22.00 -34.03
CA ASN A 143 25.64 22.43 -33.17
C ASN A 143 25.44 23.92 -32.83
N SER A 144 25.30 24.26 -31.56
CA SER A 144 25.68 25.59 -31.11
C SER A 144 26.35 25.53 -29.74
N LYS A 145 27.49 26.22 -29.69
CA LYS A 145 28.36 26.42 -28.54
C LYS A 145 27.55 26.91 -27.34
N LEU A 146 27.70 26.25 -26.21
CA LEU A 146 27.28 26.80 -24.91
C LEU A 146 28.33 27.83 -24.49
N ASP A 147 28.05 29.07 -24.88
CA ASP A 147 28.58 30.28 -24.25
C ASP A 147 28.11 30.31 -22.79
N LEU A 148 29.07 30.57 -21.90
CA LEU A 148 28.83 30.99 -20.52
C LEU A 148 28.15 32.36 -20.53
N LYS A 149 26.84 32.44 -20.28
CA LYS A 149 26.18 33.69 -19.88
C LYS A 149 25.08 33.49 -18.84
N GLU A 150 25.27 34.27 -17.78
CA GLU A 150 24.30 34.93 -16.90
C GLU A 150 23.42 34.06 -16.00
N ALA A 151 23.72 34.14 -14.70
CA ALA A 151 22.85 33.71 -13.62
C ALA A 151 21.51 34.46 -13.72
N GLU A 152 20.43 33.71 -13.93
CA GLU A 152 19.07 34.21 -13.75
C GLU A 152 18.91 34.68 -12.30
N TRP A 153 18.53 35.95 -12.15
CA TRP A 153 18.14 36.51 -10.87
C TRP A 153 16.82 35.87 -10.44
N VAL A 154 16.87 35.07 -9.37
CA VAL A 154 15.67 34.60 -8.67
C VAL A 154 14.91 35.84 -8.18
N ASP A 155 13.62 35.94 -8.51
CA ASP A 155 12.82 37.09 -8.11
C ASP A 155 12.70 37.18 -6.57
N GLU A 156 12.52 38.40 -6.07
CA GLU A 156 12.52 38.71 -4.64
C GLU A 156 11.37 38.01 -3.89
N GLU A 157 10.25 37.73 -4.57
CA GLU A 157 9.07 37.07 -4.01
C GLU A 157 9.32 35.56 -3.82
N SER A 158 9.95 34.92 -4.80
CA SER A 158 10.43 33.53 -4.75
C SER A 158 11.49 33.32 -3.67
N LEU A 159 12.41 34.28 -3.49
CA LEU A 159 13.42 34.28 -2.43
C LEU A 159 12.81 34.43 -1.04
N ILE A 160 11.79 35.30 -0.89
CA ILE A 160 11.03 35.48 0.36
C ILE A 160 10.24 34.22 0.70
N GLU A 161 9.63 33.57 -0.30
CA GLU A 161 8.88 32.32 -0.09
C GLU A 161 9.81 31.16 0.30
N LEU A 162 10.97 31.04 -0.37
CA LEU A 162 12.01 30.06 -0.02
C LEU A 162 12.58 30.29 1.39
N THR A 163 12.90 31.55 1.75
CA THR A 163 13.42 31.86 3.10
C THR A 163 12.37 31.69 4.18
N LYS A 164 11.10 32.00 3.91
CA LYS A 164 10.00 31.76 4.85
C LYS A 164 9.78 30.26 5.06
N LYS A 165 9.79 29.48 3.98
CA LYS A 165 9.68 28.02 4.04
C LYS A 165 10.85 27.38 4.80
N ALA A 166 12.08 27.82 4.52
CA ALA A 166 13.27 27.38 5.25
C ALA A 166 13.23 27.78 6.73
N LYS A 167 12.71 28.97 7.06
CA LYS A 167 12.53 29.42 8.44
C LYS A 167 11.48 28.60 9.19
N ASP A 168 10.34 28.34 8.56
CA ASP A 168 9.29 27.49 9.14
C ASP A 168 9.79 26.05 9.37
N GLU A 169 10.63 25.53 8.46
CA GLU A 169 11.33 24.24 8.61
C GLU A 169 12.32 24.25 9.79
N ILE A 170 13.12 25.30 9.93
CA ILE A 170 14.09 25.46 11.02
C ILE A 170 13.40 25.62 12.39
N ASP A 171 12.37 26.46 12.47
CA ASP A 171 11.60 26.70 13.68
C ASP A 171 10.86 25.42 14.13
N TYR A 172 10.39 24.61 13.16
CA TYR A 172 9.84 23.29 13.42
C TYR A 172 10.88 22.30 13.99
N LEU A 173 12.08 22.22 13.39
CA LEU A 173 13.18 21.41 13.91
C LEU A 173 13.56 21.84 15.33
N ARG A 174 13.55 23.15 15.60
CA ARG A 174 13.82 23.72 16.92
C ARG A 174 12.74 23.35 17.95
N ALA A 175 11.47 23.42 17.57
CA ALA A 175 10.35 23.00 18.41
C ALA A 175 10.38 21.49 18.76
N MET A 176 10.80 20.63 17.81
CA MET A 176 11.03 19.21 18.05
C MET A 176 12.14 18.93 19.08
N VAL A 177 13.21 19.72 19.07
CA VAL A 177 14.34 19.58 20.00
C VAL A 177 13.95 20.03 21.41
N LEU A 178 13.13 21.08 21.50
CA LEU A 178 12.73 21.75 22.74
C LEU A 178 11.53 21.12 23.46
N GLY A 179 10.70 20.30 22.77
CA GLY A 179 9.72 19.42 23.42
C GLY A 179 8.49 20.09 24.05
N ASN A 180 7.95 21.16 23.45
CA ASN A 180 6.81 21.89 24.01
C ASN A 180 5.45 21.50 23.37
N ALA A 181 4.46 21.15 24.23
CA ALA A 181 2.99 21.42 24.18
C ALA A 181 1.91 20.31 23.94
N GLU A 182 1.09 20.06 24.97
CA GLU A 182 -0.37 19.70 25.09
C GLU A 182 -1.12 18.58 24.29
N ILE A 183 -2.17 18.00 24.93
CA ILE A 183 -2.90 16.71 24.67
C ILE A 183 -4.44 16.91 24.44
N ASP A 184 -5.09 16.07 23.62
CA ASP A 184 -6.48 16.19 23.07
C ASP A 184 -7.54 15.21 23.72
N PRO A 185 -8.83 15.60 24.01
CA PRO A 185 -9.78 14.94 24.94
C PRO A 185 -10.78 13.83 24.50
N VAL A 186 -10.61 13.06 23.42
CA VAL A 186 -11.75 12.34 22.77
C VAL A 186 -12.16 10.97 23.36
N ILE A 187 -12.10 10.70 24.67
CA ILE A 187 -12.47 9.37 25.26
C ILE A 187 -13.44 9.51 26.44
N GLU A 188 -14.69 9.94 26.23
CA GLU A 188 -15.50 10.30 27.41
C GLU A 188 -17.01 9.99 27.43
N LYS A 189 -17.50 9.03 26.63
CA LYS A 189 -18.91 8.54 26.77
C LYS A 189 -19.09 7.07 27.12
N LYS A 190 -18.01 6.35 27.39
CA LYS A 190 -18.00 5.15 28.25
C LYS A 190 -16.82 5.29 29.18
N LYS A 191 -16.97 4.96 30.48
CA LYS A 191 -15.80 4.82 31.37
C LYS A 191 -15.11 3.50 31.05
N ASP A 192 -14.59 3.42 29.83
CA ASP A 192 -13.81 2.32 29.33
C ASP A 192 -12.37 2.83 29.22
N LEU A 193 -11.45 2.20 29.94
CA LEU A 193 -10.04 2.46 29.74
C LEU A 193 -9.57 1.65 28.54
N ILE A 194 -9.25 2.32 27.45
CA ILE A 194 -8.79 1.69 26.21
C ILE A 194 -7.26 1.79 26.13
N LEU A 195 -6.59 0.65 26.06
CA LEU A 195 -5.16 0.53 25.87
C LEU A 195 -4.87 -0.12 24.52
N GLY A 196 -3.83 0.33 23.83
CA GLY A 196 -3.34 -0.29 22.60
C GLY A 196 -2.22 -1.30 22.90
N SER A 197 -2.30 -2.50 22.34
CA SER A 197 -1.22 -3.50 22.43
C SER A 197 -1.02 -4.24 21.12
N ILE A 198 0.15 -4.86 20.97
CA ILE A 198 0.56 -5.62 19.80
C ILE A 198 0.95 -7.03 20.26
N PHE A 199 0.29 -8.06 19.72
CA PHE A 199 0.60 -9.45 20.01
C PHE A 199 0.94 -10.22 18.73
N SER A 200 1.96 -11.07 18.77
CA SER A 200 2.30 -11.96 17.66
C SER A 200 1.23 -13.03 17.40
N GLN A 201 0.53 -13.45 18.47
CA GLN A 201 -0.58 -14.38 18.44
C GLN A 201 -1.64 -13.93 19.44
N PRO A 202 -2.94 -14.27 19.22
CA PRO A 202 -3.97 -14.01 20.22
C PRO A 202 -3.56 -14.65 21.54
N PRO A 203 -3.67 -13.93 22.68
CA PRO A 203 -3.27 -14.47 23.97
C PRO A 203 -4.12 -15.71 24.30
N SER A 204 -3.44 -16.77 24.76
CA SER A 204 -4.06 -18.05 25.13
C SER A 204 -4.70 -18.03 26.52
N SER A 205 -4.41 -17.00 27.31
CA SER A 205 -4.94 -16.77 28.65
C SER A 205 -5.64 -15.42 28.72
N PRO A 206 -6.66 -15.27 29.60
CA PRO A 206 -7.31 -14.00 29.84
C PRO A 206 -6.32 -12.97 30.35
N LEU A 207 -6.45 -11.74 29.85
CA LEU A 207 -5.67 -10.60 30.28
C LEU A 207 -6.48 -9.81 31.32
N TYR A 208 -5.83 -9.36 32.38
CA TYR A 208 -6.44 -8.58 33.45
C TYR A 208 -5.88 -7.17 33.49
N CYS A 209 -6.76 -6.20 33.69
CA CYS A 209 -6.41 -4.84 34.03
C CYS A 209 -6.50 -4.65 35.54
N HIS A 210 -5.42 -4.15 36.11
CA HIS A 210 -5.37 -3.78 37.51
C HIS A 210 -5.33 -2.27 37.60
N LEU A 211 -6.37 -1.71 38.19
CA LEU A 211 -6.69 -0.30 38.22
C LEU A 211 -6.37 0.23 39.62
N ASP A 212 -5.42 1.15 39.71
CA ASP A 212 -5.11 1.86 40.93
C ASP A 212 -6.09 3.03 41.06
N LEU A 213 -6.94 3.01 42.08
CA LEU A 213 -7.94 4.04 42.31
C LEU A 213 -7.41 5.11 43.28
N PRO A 214 -7.92 6.35 43.20
CA PRO A 214 -7.59 7.36 44.20
C PRO A 214 -7.96 6.90 45.62
N GLY A 215 -7.14 7.26 46.60
CA GLY A 215 -7.30 6.81 47.99
C GLY A 215 -6.64 5.46 48.32
N GLY A 216 -5.87 4.86 47.40
CA GLY A 216 -5.06 3.67 47.67
C GLY A 216 -5.80 2.33 47.51
N SER A 217 -7.06 2.35 47.10
CA SER A 217 -7.80 1.14 46.72
C SER A 217 -7.38 0.62 45.34
N TYR A 218 -7.46 -0.69 45.13
CA TYR A 218 -7.15 -1.33 43.83
C TYR A 218 -8.36 -2.12 43.33
N SER A 219 -8.51 -2.23 42.00
CA SER A 219 -9.54 -3.04 41.37
C SER A 219 -8.95 -3.88 40.24
N THR A 220 -9.32 -5.16 40.16
CA THR A 220 -8.92 -6.04 39.05
C THR A 220 -10.13 -6.37 38.21
N VAL A 221 -10.07 -6.07 36.92
CA VAL A 221 -11.10 -6.39 35.94
C VAL A 221 -10.50 -7.20 34.79
N GLU A 222 -11.26 -8.14 34.25
CA GLU A 222 -10.85 -8.84 33.03
C GLU A 222 -10.92 -7.88 31.84
N ALA A 223 -9.88 -7.92 31.00
CA ALA A 223 -9.74 -7.04 29.87
C ALA A 223 -10.43 -7.63 28.64
N VAL A 224 -11.22 -6.81 27.95
CA VAL A 224 -11.85 -7.21 26.68
C VAL A 224 -10.90 -6.90 25.54
N LEU A 225 -10.44 -7.94 24.85
CA LEU A 225 -9.55 -7.85 23.70
C LEU A 225 -10.34 -7.78 22.41
N ARG A 226 -10.09 -6.75 21.61
CA ARG A 226 -10.65 -6.61 20.26
C ARG A 226 -9.53 -6.48 19.23
N PRO A 227 -9.37 -7.45 18.30
CA PRO A 227 -8.43 -7.29 17.21
C PRO A 227 -8.86 -6.13 16.33
N ILE A 228 -7.94 -5.21 16.05
CA ILE A 228 -8.16 -4.08 15.13
C ILE A 228 -7.83 -4.51 13.70
N TRP A 229 -6.90 -5.46 13.56
CA TRP A 229 -6.44 -5.99 12.29
C TRP A 229 -7.23 -7.26 11.93
N GLN A 230 -7.97 -7.24 10.82
CA GLN A 230 -8.65 -8.45 10.35
C GLN A 230 -7.66 -9.37 9.63
N ARG A 231 -7.72 -10.68 9.88
CA ARG A 231 -6.88 -11.68 9.17
C ARG A 231 -7.01 -11.62 7.66
N GLY A 232 -8.15 -11.19 7.12
CA GLY A 232 -8.35 -11.05 5.68
C GLY A 232 -7.56 -9.90 5.04
N TRP A 233 -7.01 -8.98 5.84
CA TRP A 233 -6.25 -7.82 5.35
C TRP A 233 -4.76 -8.12 5.16
N ASP A 234 -4.26 -9.26 5.69
CA ASP A 234 -2.87 -9.66 5.54
C ASP A 234 -2.74 -11.20 5.54
N PRO A 235 -2.32 -11.82 4.43
CA PRO A 235 -2.28 -13.29 4.29
C PRO A 235 -1.08 -13.96 4.99
N ARG A 236 -0.22 -13.21 5.69
CA ARG A 236 0.98 -13.75 6.34
C ARG A 236 0.63 -14.55 7.61
N PHE A 237 1.26 -15.72 7.77
CA PHE A 237 1.00 -16.66 8.87
C PHE A 237 1.50 -16.20 10.25
N SER A 238 2.51 -15.32 10.31
CA SER A 238 3.09 -14.80 11.56
C SER A 238 3.19 -13.29 11.48
N PHE A 239 2.10 -12.60 11.80
CA PHE A 239 2.06 -11.15 11.83
C PHE A 239 1.59 -10.65 13.20
N TYR A 240 2.24 -9.60 13.67
CA TYR A 240 1.87 -8.91 14.90
C TYR A 240 0.52 -8.21 14.70
N ASN A 241 -0.51 -8.68 15.40
CA ASN A 241 -1.84 -8.09 15.35
C ASN A 241 -1.98 -7.05 16.43
N SER A 242 -2.54 -5.88 16.07
CA SER A 242 -2.91 -4.84 17.03
C SER A 242 -4.26 -5.17 17.68
N TYR A 243 -4.33 -4.98 18.98
CA TYR A 243 -5.54 -5.19 19.77
C TYR A 243 -5.88 -3.92 20.57
N LEU A 244 -7.17 -3.59 20.60
CA LEU A 244 -7.71 -2.71 21.63
C LEU A 244 -7.99 -3.57 22.86
N ILE A 245 -7.38 -3.19 23.96
CA ILE A 245 -7.62 -3.74 25.28
C ILE A 245 -8.58 -2.79 25.98
N THR A 246 -9.77 -3.25 26.34
CA THR A 246 -10.77 -2.43 27.03
C THR A 246 -10.93 -2.93 28.46
N CYS A 247 -10.63 -2.07 29.44
CA CYS A 247 -10.87 -2.34 30.86
C CYS A 247 -12.15 -1.63 31.28
N GLY A 248 -13.16 -2.38 31.69
CA GLY A 248 -14.41 -1.79 32.18
C GLY A 248 -14.20 -1.11 33.52
N ILE A 249 -14.60 0.16 33.66
CA ILE A 249 -14.64 0.87 34.94
C ILE A 249 -16.10 0.90 35.39
N ALA A 250 -16.39 0.44 36.60
CA ALA A 250 -17.76 0.46 37.12
C ALA A 250 -18.28 1.90 37.18
N GLU A 251 -19.58 2.09 36.90
CA GLU A 251 -20.20 3.40 36.68
C GLU A 251 -20.04 4.34 37.90
N GLN A 252 -20.04 3.76 39.10
CA GLN A 252 -19.88 4.42 40.40
C GLN A 252 -18.41 4.55 40.86
N SER A 253 -17.46 3.93 40.15
CA SER A 253 -16.05 4.00 40.51
C SER A 253 -15.40 5.31 40.08
N GLN A 254 -14.45 5.75 40.90
CA GLN A 254 -13.54 6.85 40.59
C GLN A 254 -12.67 6.47 39.36
N ILE A 255 -12.24 7.48 38.60
CA ILE A 255 -11.33 7.25 37.48
C ILE A 255 -9.97 6.80 38.04
N PRO A 256 -9.41 5.67 37.59
CA PRO A 256 -8.13 5.18 38.08
C PRO A 256 -6.99 6.16 37.77
N ILE A 257 -5.98 6.17 38.64
CA ILE A 257 -4.75 6.97 38.51
C ILE A 257 -3.74 6.26 37.62
N SER A 258 -3.70 4.93 37.69
CA SER A 258 -2.86 4.10 36.85
C SER A 258 -3.50 2.75 36.56
N VAL A 259 -3.03 2.13 35.49
CA VAL A 259 -3.38 0.77 35.10
C VAL A 259 -2.12 -0.05 34.87
N PHE A 260 -2.13 -1.30 35.30
CA PHE A 260 -1.15 -2.27 34.85
C PHE A 260 -1.85 -3.52 34.31
N LEU A 261 -1.20 -4.18 33.35
CA LEU A 261 -1.73 -5.36 32.67
C LEU A 261 -1.00 -6.62 33.14
N SER A 262 -1.74 -7.69 33.39
CA SER A 262 -1.16 -8.99 33.76
C SER A 262 -2.02 -10.14 33.26
N TYR A 263 -1.40 -11.30 33.02
CA TYR A 263 -2.12 -12.56 32.79
C TYR A 263 -2.58 -13.23 34.08
N SER A 264 -2.13 -12.75 35.25
CA SER A 264 -2.57 -13.23 36.55
C SER A 264 -3.64 -12.31 37.13
N LYS A 265 -4.75 -12.88 37.62
CA LYS A 265 -5.77 -12.14 38.37
C LYS A 265 -5.22 -11.53 39.68
N CYS A 266 -4.20 -12.16 40.27
CA CYS A 266 -3.54 -11.71 41.49
C CYS A 266 -2.01 -11.82 41.31
N PRO A 267 -1.36 -10.85 40.67
CA PRO A 267 0.07 -10.86 40.44
C PRO A 267 0.83 -10.54 41.74
N LYS A 268 1.90 -11.30 41.99
CA LYS A 268 2.78 -11.09 43.17
C LYS A 268 3.76 -9.93 42.98
N ILE A 269 4.05 -9.58 41.73
CA ILE A 269 4.93 -8.48 41.33
C ILE A 269 4.10 -7.54 40.49
N VAL A 270 4.06 -6.26 40.88
CA VAL A 270 3.39 -5.22 40.12
C VAL A 270 4.44 -4.61 39.18
N PRO A 271 4.33 -4.82 37.86
CA PRO A 271 5.24 -4.20 36.89
C PRO A 271 4.94 -2.69 36.76
N ASN A 272 5.69 -2.00 35.89
CA ASN A 272 5.47 -0.59 35.57
C ASN A 272 3.99 -0.32 35.21
N SER A 273 3.35 0.59 35.94
CA SER A 273 1.98 1.00 35.68
C SER A 273 1.91 2.21 34.73
N ILE A 274 0.89 2.23 33.89
CA ILE A 274 0.60 3.32 32.95
C ILE A 274 -0.27 4.34 33.69
N LYS A 275 0.23 5.57 33.87
CA LYS A 275 -0.53 6.66 34.50
C LYS A 275 -1.62 7.19 33.57
N ILE A 276 -2.80 7.42 34.13
CA ILE A 276 -3.98 7.93 33.42
C ILE A 276 -4.05 9.44 33.61
N GLN A 277 -4.09 10.19 32.51
CA GLN A 277 -4.21 11.64 32.52
C GLN A 277 -5.68 12.04 32.37
N LYS A 278 -6.17 12.89 33.27
CA LYS A 278 -7.54 13.41 33.25
C LYS A 278 -7.59 14.66 32.37
N ILE A 279 -8.65 14.79 31.56
CA ILE A 279 -8.80 15.93 30.65
C ILE A 279 -10.00 16.76 31.11
N ASN A 280 -9.81 18.09 31.25
CA ASN A 280 -10.84 18.99 31.76
C ASN A 280 -11.87 19.32 30.67
N LYS A 281 -13.15 19.27 31.05
CA LYS A 281 -14.30 19.06 30.15
C LYS A 281 -15.24 20.27 30.04
N GLU A 282 -14.82 21.45 30.47
CA GLU A 282 -15.71 22.60 30.73
C GLU A 282 -16.28 23.29 29.47
N ASN A 283 -15.86 22.91 28.24
CA ASN A 283 -16.32 23.54 26.99
C ASN A 283 -17.04 22.57 26.01
N ALA A 284 -17.76 21.56 26.52
CA ALA A 284 -18.26 20.43 25.72
C ALA A 284 -19.48 20.69 24.80
N ALA A 285 -20.02 21.91 24.72
CA ALA A 285 -21.27 22.20 24.00
C ALA A 285 -21.13 22.29 22.46
N ASP A 286 -19.91 22.48 21.93
CA ASP A 286 -19.66 22.77 20.50
C ASP A 286 -19.06 21.59 19.70
N PHE A 287 -19.10 20.36 20.20
CA PHE A 287 -18.46 19.23 19.52
C PHE A 287 -19.29 18.71 18.31
N PRO A 288 -18.66 18.44 17.15
CA PRO A 288 -19.31 17.79 16.01
C PRO A 288 -19.88 16.42 16.41
N LYS A 289 -21.12 16.13 16.02
CA LYS A 289 -21.92 14.98 16.49
C LYS A 289 -21.59 13.69 15.73
N ILE A 290 -21.14 13.79 14.47
CA ILE A 290 -20.76 12.66 13.61
C ILE A 290 -19.44 12.97 12.90
N GLY A 291 -18.42 12.13 13.14
CA GLY A 291 -17.10 12.21 12.50
C GLY A 291 -16.86 11.04 11.54
N VAL A 292 -16.36 11.31 10.33
CA VAL A 292 -16.00 10.29 9.33
C VAL A 292 -14.49 10.27 9.13
N CYS A 293 -13.86 9.09 9.25
CA CYS A 293 -12.43 8.92 9.02
C CYS A 293 -12.16 8.25 7.66
N LEU A 294 -11.34 8.87 6.82
CA LEU A 294 -10.91 8.31 5.55
C LEU A 294 -9.52 7.68 5.69
N LYS A 295 -9.29 6.53 5.03
CA LYS A 295 -7.96 5.92 4.91
C LYS A 295 -7.00 6.92 4.25
N GLY A 296 -5.73 6.93 4.66
CA GLY A 296 -4.82 7.97 4.19
C GLY A 296 -4.61 7.97 2.68
N LEU A 297 -4.61 9.17 2.11
CA LEU A 297 -4.50 9.43 0.68
C LEU A 297 -3.03 9.37 0.27
N ASP A 298 -2.71 8.42 -0.62
CA ASP A 298 -1.39 8.19 -1.17
C ASP A 298 -1.52 7.82 -2.65
N PHE A 299 -1.58 8.83 -3.51
CA PHE A 299 -1.73 8.64 -4.95
C PHE A 299 -1.21 9.86 -5.72
N LEU A 300 -0.71 9.64 -6.94
CA LEU A 300 -0.19 10.68 -7.81
C LEU A 300 -1.20 11.15 -8.88
N ASP A 301 -2.29 10.41 -9.07
CA ASP A 301 -3.32 10.72 -10.07
C ASP A 301 -4.26 11.84 -9.58
N GLU A 302 -4.73 12.71 -10.47
CA GLU A 302 -5.73 13.71 -10.12
C GLU A 302 -7.11 13.05 -9.93
N LYS A 303 -7.52 12.82 -8.67
CA LYS A 303 -8.84 12.29 -8.28
C LYS A 303 -9.71 13.31 -7.56
N ASN A 304 -9.61 14.56 -8.02
CA ASN A 304 -10.17 15.71 -7.33
C ASN A 304 -11.71 15.67 -7.34
N GLU A 305 -12.29 15.29 -8.46
CA GLU A 305 -13.75 15.26 -8.65
C GLU A 305 -14.37 14.19 -7.77
N GLU A 306 -13.85 12.96 -7.78
CA GLU A 306 -14.37 11.86 -6.98
C GLU A 306 -14.20 12.09 -5.48
N LEU A 307 -13.07 12.70 -5.07
CA LEU A 307 -12.85 13.06 -3.67
C LEU A 307 -13.80 14.18 -3.21
N MET A 308 -14.07 15.15 -4.09
CA MET A 308 -15.03 16.23 -3.83
C MET A 308 -16.45 15.67 -3.68
N GLU A 309 -16.89 14.87 -4.63
CA GLU A 309 -18.20 14.19 -4.61
C GLU A 309 -18.37 13.35 -3.35
N TRP A 310 -17.33 12.59 -2.98
CA TRP A 310 -17.35 11.79 -1.77
C TRP A 310 -17.47 12.65 -0.51
N ILE A 311 -16.70 13.75 -0.40
CA ILE A 311 -16.76 14.68 0.75
C ILE A 311 -18.17 15.26 0.88
N GLU A 312 -18.74 15.80 -0.20
CA GLU A 312 -20.08 16.41 -0.17
C GLU A 312 -21.15 15.37 0.17
N PHE A 313 -21.02 14.15 -0.35
CA PHE A 313 -21.93 13.06 0.00
C PHE A 313 -21.88 12.71 1.49
N GLN A 314 -20.69 12.64 2.12
CA GLN A 314 -20.59 12.38 3.56
C GLN A 314 -21.25 13.51 4.38
N LEU A 315 -21.06 14.76 3.99
CA LEU A 315 -21.68 15.92 4.65
C LEU A 315 -23.20 15.89 4.53
N LEU A 316 -23.72 15.56 3.33
CA LEU A 316 -25.16 15.40 3.08
C LEU A 316 -25.77 14.31 3.97
N MET A 317 -25.04 13.22 4.21
CA MET A 317 -25.45 12.11 5.06
C MET A 317 -25.37 12.41 6.57
N GLY A 318 -25.03 13.66 6.95
CA GLY A 318 -25.03 14.13 8.33
C GLY A 318 -23.66 14.08 9.02
N ALA A 319 -22.57 13.90 8.28
CA ALA A 319 -21.24 14.06 8.86
C ALA A 319 -20.96 15.53 9.19
N ASP A 320 -20.61 15.81 10.44
CA ASP A 320 -20.23 17.16 10.89
C ASP A 320 -18.76 17.46 10.59
N LYS A 321 -17.90 16.43 10.64
CA LYS A 321 -16.45 16.55 10.43
C LYS A 321 -15.90 15.32 9.72
N ILE A 322 -15.01 15.51 8.75
CA ILE A 322 -14.31 14.43 8.05
C ILE A 322 -12.82 14.56 8.33
N ARG A 323 -12.19 13.51 8.87
CA ARG A 323 -10.74 13.47 9.14
C ARG A 323 -10.05 12.65 8.06
N ILE A 324 -9.12 13.28 7.34
CA ILE A 324 -8.42 12.70 6.20
C ILE A 324 -6.92 12.69 6.50
N TYR A 325 -6.28 11.52 6.40
CA TYR A 325 -4.84 11.41 6.48
C TYR A 325 -4.24 11.65 5.09
N VAL A 326 -3.18 12.46 4.97
CA VAL A 326 -2.55 12.80 3.68
C VAL A 326 -1.08 12.40 3.72
N TYR A 327 -0.68 11.57 2.76
CA TYR A 327 0.70 11.17 2.53
C TYR A 327 1.29 12.02 1.41
N SER A 328 0.95 11.71 0.17
CA SER A 328 1.33 12.46 -1.02
C SER A 328 0.18 12.46 -2.00
N ILE A 329 -0.16 13.65 -2.45
CA ILE A 329 -1.29 13.92 -3.34
C ILE A 329 -0.90 15.07 -4.29
N PRO A 330 -1.53 15.19 -5.46
CA PRO A 330 -1.32 16.32 -6.36
C PRO A 330 -1.63 17.67 -5.70
N GLU A 331 -0.96 18.73 -6.16
CA GLU A 331 -1.13 20.10 -5.63
C GLU A 331 -2.59 20.59 -5.71
N LYS A 332 -3.30 20.22 -6.79
CA LYS A 332 -4.74 20.53 -6.93
C LYS A 332 -5.59 19.83 -5.86
N THR A 333 -5.23 18.61 -5.48
CA THR A 333 -5.90 17.86 -4.40
C THR A 333 -5.61 18.49 -3.04
N GLU A 334 -4.40 19.00 -2.80
CA GLU A 334 -4.11 19.80 -1.60
C GLU A 334 -4.97 21.06 -1.54
N LYS A 335 -5.10 21.80 -2.66
CA LYS A 335 -5.96 23.00 -2.75
C LYS A 335 -7.43 22.68 -2.44
N LEU A 336 -7.94 21.57 -2.97
CA LEU A 336 -9.29 21.09 -2.69
C LEU A 336 -9.50 20.77 -1.21
N LEU A 337 -8.57 20.06 -0.58
CA LEU A 337 -8.68 19.72 0.84
C LEU A 337 -8.59 20.96 1.73
N GLU A 338 -7.70 21.91 1.40
CA GLU A 338 -7.58 23.18 2.13
C GLU A 338 -8.86 24.04 2.02
N TYR A 339 -9.56 24.01 0.89
CA TYR A 339 -10.88 24.63 0.76
C TYR A 339 -11.89 24.07 1.78
N TYR A 340 -11.99 22.76 1.94
CA TYR A 340 -12.91 22.13 2.91
C TYR A 340 -12.47 22.30 4.36
N LYS A 341 -11.16 22.38 4.59
CA LYS A 341 -10.58 22.67 5.91
C LYS A 341 -10.94 24.08 6.38
N LYS A 342 -10.86 25.09 5.50
CA LYS A 342 -11.29 26.48 5.81
C LYS A 342 -12.76 26.57 6.21
N LYS A 343 -13.61 25.70 5.67
CA LYS A 343 -15.03 25.60 6.03
C LYS A 343 -15.30 24.78 7.30
N SER A 344 -14.26 24.37 8.01
CA SER A 344 -14.33 23.50 9.18
C SER A 344 -15.00 22.13 8.92
N LYS A 345 -15.15 21.70 7.66
CA LYS A 345 -15.78 20.42 7.28
C LYS A 345 -14.79 19.27 7.24
N VAL A 346 -13.56 19.54 6.81
CA VAL A 346 -12.48 18.56 6.76
C VAL A 346 -11.39 18.92 7.77
N GLU A 347 -10.79 17.90 8.39
CA GLU A 347 -9.55 18.01 9.15
C GLU A 347 -8.46 17.20 8.42
N ILE A 348 -7.42 17.90 7.98
CA ILE A 348 -6.32 17.29 7.25
C ILE A 348 -5.23 16.86 8.24
N VAL A 349 -4.89 15.57 8.23
CA VAL A 349 -3.81 14.98 9.01
C VAL A 349 -2.67 14.61 8.06
N LYS A 350 -1.72 15.51 7.78
CA LYS A 350 -0.50 15.10 7.05
C LYS A 350 0.26 14.02 7.91
N VAL A 351 0.96 13.00 7.43
CA VAL A 351 1.85 12.13 8.29
C VAL A 351 3.39 12.06 7.90
N GLY A 352 4.37 12.37 8.79
CA GLY A 352 5.86 12.11 8.73
C GLY A 352 6.86 13.27 8.40
N LEU A 353 8.19 13.13 8.59
CA LEU A 353 9.19 14.00 7.93
C LEU A 353 9.82 13.27 6.72
N PRO A 354 9.09 13.07 5.61
CA PRO A 354 9.61 12.35 4.46
C PRO A 354 10.79 13.08 3.84
N VAL A 355 11.91 12.38 3.79
CA VAL A 355 13.11 12.76 3.05
C VAL A 355 13.21 11.87 1.83
N ARG A 356 13.44 12.51 0.67
CA ARG A 356 13.56 11.82 -0.62
C ARG A 356 14.85 11.01 -0.66
N ASN A 357 14.77 9.84 -1.28
CA ASN A 357 15.91 8.96 -1.41
C ASN A 357 16.76 9.32 -2.62
N VAL A 358 18.05 9.00 -2.49
CA VAL A 358 18.98 8.91 -3.61
C VAL A 358 19.89 7.71 -3.41
N TYR A 359 20.19 6.99 -4.49
CA TYR A 359 20.87 5.71 -4.41
C TYR A 359 22.40 5.83 -4.51
N LYS A 360 23.09 5.11 -3.63
CA LYS A 360 24.52 4.80 -3.71
C LYS A 360 24.67 3.31 -4.00
N LEU A 361 25.10 2.98 -5.21
CA LEU A 361 25.14 1.60 -5.71
C LEU A 361 26.56 1.04 -5.67
N GLY A 362 26.70 -0.28 -5.50
CA GLY A 362 27.99 -0.97 -5.55
C GLY A 362 28.69 -0.83 -6.91
N VAL A 363 27.94 -0.64 -8.00
CA VAL A 363 28.49 -0.29 -9.32
C VAL A 363 29.18 1.08 -9.35
N PHE A 364 28.98 1.91 -8.33
CA PHE A 364 29.63 3.21 -8.16
C PHE A 364 30.84 3.14 -7.22
N ASP A 365 31.20 1.96 -6.73
CA ASP A 365 32.30 1.75 -5.79
C ASP A 365 33.65 2.00 -6.48
N GLN A 366 34.30 3.11 -6.12
CA GLN A 366 35.59 3.55 -6.66
C GLN A 366 36.52 4.13 -5.59
N GLY A 367 36.14 4.07 -4.32
CA GLY A 367 36.93 4.64 -3.22
C GLY A 367 37.85 3.61 -2.57
N ASP A 368 38.80 4.10 -1.80
CA ASP A 368 39.81 3.29 -1.10
C ASP A 368 39.54 3.11 0.41
N SER A 369 38.46 3.71 0.94
CA SER A 369 38.13 3.57 2.37
C SER A 369 37.70 2.14 2.72
N GLU A 370 38.21 1.61 3.84
CA GLU A 370 37.75 0.34 4.40
C GLU A 370 36.27 0.38 4.86
N VAL A 371 35.74 1.58 5.08
CA VAL A 371 34.34 1.77 5.45
C VAL A 371 33.50 1.94 4.19
N ARG A 372 32.70 0.92 3.89
CA ARG A 372 31.85 0.83 2.69
C ARG A 372 30.99 2.07 2.42
N ILE A 373 30.49 2.74 3.47
CA ILE A 373 29.63 3.91 3.33
C ILE A 373 30.38 5.16 2.82
N LEU A 374 31.70 5.23 3.10
CA LEU A 374 32.63 6.26 2.63
C LEU A 374 33.28 5.87 1.30
N ARG A 375 33.47 4.57 1.07
CA ARG A 375 34.04 4.03 -0.16
C ARG A 375 33.22 4.36 -1.42
N ILE A 376 31.90 4.35 -1.30
CA ILE A 376 31.00 4.75 -2.39
C ILE A 376 30.80 6.28 -2.35
N ASN A 377 31.72 7.00 -3.02
CA ASN A 377 31.73 8.47 -3.06
C ASN A 377 30.86 9.08 -4.19
N LYS A 378 30.17 8.25 -4.97
CA LYS A 378 29.22 8.69 -5.99
C LYS A 378 27.80 8.21 -5.66
N ARG A 379 26.82 9.05 -5.97
CA ARG A 379 25.38 8.72 -5.87
C ARG A 379 24.70 8.93 -7.22
N SER A 380 23.50 8.40 -7.38
CA SER A 380 22.67 8.71 -8.55
C SER A 380 22.31 10.21 -8.58
N SER A 381 22.29 10.80 -9.77
CA SER A 381 21.67 12.12 -9.97
C SER A 381 20.15 12.06 -9.93
N TYR A 382 19.55 10.88 -10.05
CA TYR A 382 18.11 10.69 -9.94
C TYR A 382 17.69 10.67 -8.47
N ILE A 383 16.81 11.60 -8.11
CA ILE A 383 16.18 11.68 -6.78
C ILE A 383 14.77 11.11 -6.91
N ASP A 384 14.45 10.12 -6.08
CA ASP A 384 13.13 9.47 -6.10
C ASP A 384 12.02 10.52 -5.99
N PRO A 385 10.93 10.47 -6.78
CA PRO A 385 9.79 11.36 -6.65
C PRO A 385 9.24 11.40 -5.22
N LYS A 386 8.50 12.46 -4.87
CA LYS A 386 7.74 12.49 -3.61
C LYS A 386 6.87 11.22 -3.52
N SER A 387 6.60 10.73 -2.31
CA SER A 387 5.92 9.45 -2.00
C SER A 387 6.59 8.15 -2.44
N VAL A 388 7.70 8.19 -3.18
CA VAL A 388 8.35 6.97 -3.65
C VAL A 388 9.46 6.58 -2.67
N SER A 389 9.27 5.47 -1.96
CA SER A 389 10.26 4.86 -1.07
C SER A 389 10.79 5.77 0.06
N GLU A 390 10.15 6.90 0.35
CA GLU A 390 10.60 7.93 1.29
C GLU A 390 10.87 7.37 2.71
N LYS A 391 11.79 8.03 3.42
CA LYS A 391 12.12 7.69 4.82
C LYS A 391 11.81 8.88 5.72
N SER A 392 11.22 8.59 6.88
CA SER A 392 10.84 9.62 7.84
C SER A 392 11.80 9.69 9.02
N PHE A 393 12.14 10.91 9.42
CA PHE A 393 12.78 11.19 10.71
C PHE A 393 11.73 11.56 11.74
N ILE A 394 11.82 10.99 12.95
CA ILE A 394 10.81 11.17 13.99
C ILE A 394 11.51 11.43 15.32
N SER A 395 11.16 12.54 15.98
CA SER A 395 11.65 12.82 17.34
C SER A 395 10.93 11.96 18.36
N THR A 396 11.70 11.17 19.13
CA THR A 396 11.18 10.34 20.22
C THR A 396 10.72 11.15 21.42
N LYS A 397 11.08 12.44 21.51
CA LYS A 397 10.57 13.36 22.53
C LYS A 397 9.13 13.81 22.26
N THR A 398 8.71 13.82 21.00
CA THR A 398 7.42 14.39 20.58
C THR A 398 6.48 13.35 19.98
N VAL A 399 6.91 12.09 19.85
CA VAL A 399 6.14 10.99 19.26
C VAL A 399 6.29 9.74 20.12
N ALA A 400 5.16 9.25 20.63
CA ALA A 400 5.10 8.09 21.51
C ALA A 400 5.18 6.76 20.77
N THR A 401 4.65 6.69 19.54
CA THR A 401 4.66 5.46 18.75
C THR A 401 4.78 5.74 17.26
N VAL A 402 5.45 4.83 16.55
CA VAL A 402 5.61 4.89 15.09
C VAL A 402 5.08 3.62 14.42
N PHE A 403 4.59 3.73 13.18
CA PHE A 403 4.27 2.58 12.33
C PHE A 403 4.89 2.78 10.95
N ASN A 404 5.77 1.89 10.49
CA ASN A 404 6.30 1.87 9.11
C ASN A 404 6.65 3.26 8.49
N HIS A 405 7.40 4.10 9.24
CA HIS A 405 7.77 5.50 8.93
C HIS A 405 6.78 6.62 9.34
N PHE A 406 5.71 6.29 10.06
CA PHE A 406 4.67 7.24 10.45
C PHE A 406 4.71 7.58 11.93
N ALA A 407 4.57 8.85 12.28
CA ALA A 407 4.31 9.27 13.66
C ALA A 407 2.82 9.05 13.96
N LEU A 408 2.50 7.94 14.63
CA LEU A 408 1.11 7.51 14.84
C LEU A 408 0.47 8.24 16.02
N HIS A 409 1.18 8.29 17.15
CA HIS A 409 0.73 8.98 18.36
C HIS A 409 1.74 10.09 18.68
N ARG A 410 1.39 11.32 18.28
CA ARG A 410 2.17 12.51 18.61
C ARG A 410 1.84 12.92 20.05
N LEU A 411 2.86 13.23 20.83
CA LEU A 411 2.71 13.70 22.21
C LEU A 411 2.26 15.17 22.27
N HIS A 412 2.40 15.89 21.16
CA HIS A 412 2.17 17.33 21.07
C HIS A 412 1.45 17.73 19.77
N ALA A 413 0.47 18.62 19.87
CA ALA A 413 -0.29 19.10 18.70
C ALA A 413 0.58 19.90 17.70
N ALA A 414 1.56 20.64 18.23
CA ALA A 414 2.52 21.46 17.48
C ALA A 414 3.56 20.64 16.69
N ALA A 415 3.71 19.34 16.99
CA ALA A 415 4.52 18.46 16.15
C ALA A 415 3.83 18.29 14.79
N ALA A 416 4.27 19.04 13.76
CA ALA A 416 3.74 18.99 12.41
C ALA A 416 3.51 17.55 11.96
N ARG A 417 2.36 17.36 11.33
CA ARG A 417 1.87 16.03 11.05
C ARG A 417 2.65 15.38 9.91
N THR A 418 2.94 16.13 8.81
CA THR A 418 4.07 15.89 7.88
C THR A 418 4.82 17.16 7.52
N LEU A 419 6.12 17.07 7.23
CA LEU A 419 6.84 18.06 6.44
C LEU A 419 7.82 17.38 5.47
N HIS A 420 7.68 17.62 4.16
CA HIS A 420 8.65 17.14 3.17
C HIS A 420 9.81 18.11 3.12
N LEU A 421 11.02 17.63 3.42
CA LEU A 421 12.22 18.45 3.33
C LEU A 421 12.66 18.58 1.87
N ASP A 422 13.17 19.76 1.54
CA ASP A 422 13.72 20.02 0.21
C ASP A 422 14.99 19.17 -0.03
N PRO A 423 15.16 18.55 -1.21
CA PRO A 423 16.38 17.83 -1.59
C PRO A 423 17.69 18.63 -1.45
N GLU A 424 17.65 19.96 -1.53
CA GLU A 424 18.84 20.78 -1.30
C GLU A 424 19.24 20.83 0.18
N ILE A 425 18.26 20.68 1.07
CA ILE A 425 18.45 20.74 2.53
C ILE A 425 18.70 19.33 3.08
N SER A 426 18.01 18.31 2.54
CA SER A 426 18.07 16.95 3.06
C SER A 426 17.86 15.90 1.97
N LEU A 427 18.80 14.96 1.88
CA LEU A 427 18.71 13.76 1.05
C LEU A 427 19.03 12.53 1.88
N LYS A 428 18.26 11.46 1.65
CA LYS A 428 18.55 10.16 2.25
C LYS A 428 19.36 9.31 1.30
N LEU A 429 20.62 9.07 1.65
CA LEU A 429 21.51 8.17 0.91
C LEU A 429 21.09 6.70 1.16
N HIS A 430 20.69 6.00 0.10
CA HIS A 430 20.27 4.60 0.13
C HIS A 430 21.37 3.72 -0.48
N TYR A 431 22.08 2.98 0.37
CA TYR A 431 23.19 2.11 -0.03
C TYR A 431 22.70 0.73 -0.45
N LYS A 432 23.03 0.29 -1.66
CA LYS A 432 22.68 -1.03 -2.22
C LYS A 432 23.84 -1.59 -3.05
N ASP A 433 24.00 -2.91 -3.09
CA ASP A 433 25.02 -3.56 -3.94
C ASP A 433 24.67 -3.44 -5.43
N SER A 434 23.43 -3.81 -5.74
CA SER A 434 22.85 -3.72 -7.08
C SER A 434 21.59 -2.87 -7.06
N CYS A 435 21.07 -2.59 -8.23
CA CYS A 435 19.78 -1.96 -8.39
C CYS A 435 18.67 -2.81 -7.72
N PRO A 436 17.86 -2.23 -6.83
CA PRO A 436 16.74 -2.94 -6.20
C PRO A 436 15.75 -3.46 -7.24
N ASP A 437 15.30 -4.71 -7.08
CA ASP A 437 14.31 -5.34 -7.97
C ASP A 437 13.00 -4.54 -8.01
N GLU A 438 12.68 -3.83 -6.92
CA GLU A 438 11.48 -3.00 -6.79
C GLU A 438 11.48 -1.79 -7.74
N LEU A 439 12.65 -1.35 -8.22
CA LEU A 439 12.76 -0.22 -9.17
C LEU A 439 12.45 -0.64 -10.61
N GLY A 440 12.51 -1.93 -10.94
CA GLY A 440 12.14 -2.45 -12.27
C GLY A 440 12.72 -1.64 -13.44
N LEU A 441 11.86 -0.97 -14.21
CA LEU A 441 12.23 -0.18 -15.39
C LEU A 441 12.98 1.13 -15.05
N ASP A 442 12.76 1.68 -13.85
CA ASP A 442 13.43 2.91 -13.38
C ASP A 442 14.89 2.66 -12.99
N CYS A 443 15.32 1.39 -12.94
CA CYS A 443 16.69 1.02 -12.68
C CYS A 443 17.71 1.70 -13.63
N SER A 444 17.33 1.80 -14.91
CA SER A 444 18.13 2.48 -15.93
C SER A 444 18.37 3.96 -15.58
N LYS A 445 17.35 4.65 -15.04
CA LYS A 445 17.45 6.05 -14.63
C LYS A 445 18.42 6.21 -13.46
N VAL A 446 18.31 5.34 -12.46
CA VAL A 446 19.15 5.40 -11.25
C VAL A 446 20.63 5.10 -11.54
N THR A 447 20.90 4.20 -12.49
CA THR A 447 22.27 3.77 -12.85
C THR A 447 22.95 4.65 -13.91
N SER A 448 22.17 5.36 -14.75
CA SER A 448 22.68 6.05 -15.93
C SER A 448 23.68 7.17 -15.67
N ARG A 449 23.50 7.94 -14.59
CA ARG A 449 24.27 9.18 -14.36
C ARG A 449 24.66 9.35 -12.88
N PRO A 450 25.80 8.75 -12.47
CA PRO A 450 26.35 8.99 -11.14
C PRO A 450 27.00 10.38 -11.04
N ILE A 451 26.84 11.01 -9.89
CA ILE A 451 27.47 12.28 -9.52
C ILE A 451 28.29 12.10 -8.25
N LEU A 452 29.36 12.89 -8.12
CA LEU A 452 30.18 12.93 -6.91
C LEU A 452 29.33 13.43 -5.73
N ASP A 453 29.50 12.80 -4.57
CA ASP A 453 28.77 13.14 -3.35
C ASP A 453 29.70 13.14 -2.13
N SER A 454 30.09 14.35 -1.75
CA SER A 454 30.93 14.68 -0.60
C SER A 454 30.14 14.92 0.69
N SER A 455 28.83 14.64 0.72
CA SER A 455 27.96 14.95 1.86
C SER A 455 28.40 14.26 3.17
N LEU A 456 29.21 13.21 3.09
CA LEU A 456 29.73 12.47 4.25
C LEU A 456 31.19 12.78 4.59
N ASP A 457 31.92 13.50 3.74
CA ASP A 457 33.38 13.67 3.88
C ASP A 457 33.74 14.32 5.22
N ARG A 458 32.93 15.29 5.67
CA ARG A 458 33.10 15.96 6.97
C ARG A 458 32.99 15.04 8.18
N PHE A 459 32.44 13.84 8.02
CA PHE A 459 32.26 12.84 9.08
C PHE A 459 33.18 11.64 8.90
N ALA A 460 34.02 11.60 7.87
CA ALA A 460 34.81 10.43 7.50
C ALA A 460 35.70 9.94 8.65
N ASP A 461 36.57 10.82 9.17
CA ASP A 461 37.53 10.48 10.22
C ASP A 461 36.83 9.97 11.51
N GLU A 462 35.78 10.68 11.95
CA GLU A 462 35.02 10.30 13.14
C GLU A 462 34.31 8.96 12.95
N LEU A 463 33.73 8.73 11.77
CA LEU A 463 33.02 7.50 11.46
C LEU A 463 33.96 6.30 11.39
N GLU A 464 35.14 6.46 10.77
CA GLU A 464 36.17 5.42 10.71
C GLU A 464 36.66 5.05 12.11
N LEU A 465 36.93 6.04 12.96
CA LEU A 465 37.31 5.83 14.37
C LEU A 465 36.24 5.04 15.13
N ARG A 466 34.97 5.47 15.08
CA ARG A 466 33.86 4.80 15.76
C ARG A 466 33.68 3.36 15.28
N ILE A 467 33.79 3.10 13.98
CA ILE A 467 33.68 1.74 13.43
C ILE A 467 34.86 0.88 13.87
N LYS A 468 36.06 1.44 13.94
CA LYS A 468 37.27 0.74 14.41
C LYS A 468 37.14 0.35 15.88
N GLU A 469 36.61 1.24 16.74
CA GLU A 469 36.33 0.94 18.14
C GLU A 469 35.33 -0.21 18.28
N VAL A 470 34.21 -0.16 17.56
CA VAL A 470 33.22 -1.26 17.56
C VAL A 470 33.83 -2.57 17.08
N LYS A 471 34.64 -2.55 16.01
CA LYS A 471 35.34 -3.76 15.52
C LYS A 471 36.29 -4.33 16.57
N LYS A 472 36.97 -3.46 17.34
CA LYS A 472 37.88 -3.84 18.42
C LYS A 472 37.13 -4.45 19.62
N GLU A 473 35.93 -3.97 19.93
CA GLU A 473 35.10 -4.55 20.99
C GLU A 473 34.50 -5.91 20.61
N LEU A 474 34.32 -6.15 19.31
CA LEU A 474 33.77 -7.39 18.77
C LEU A 474 34.83 -8.46 18.43
N SER A 475 36.11 -8.08 18.43
CA SER A 475 37.28 -8.98 18.23
C SER A 475 37.85 -9.45 19.55
#